data_AF-A0A7S9DCA4-F1
#
_entry.id   AF-A0A7S9DCA4-F1
#
_cell.length_a   1.000
_cell.length_b   1.000
_cell.length_c   1.000
_cell.angle_alpha   90.00
_cell.angle_beta   90.00
_cell.angle_gamma   90.00
#
_symmetry.space_group_name_H-M   'P 1'
#
loop_
_entity.id
_entity.type
_entity.pdbx_description
1 polymer ?
#
loop_
_entity_poly.entity_id
_entity_poly.type
_entity_poly.pdbx_seq_one_letter_code
_entity_poly.pdbx_strand_id
1 'polypeptide(L)'
;MIDHWTFGGGTAMMLQIDHRISHDVDIFLPDPQVLPFLDPQKHDFNFEIRPVDYKGDGARLLKLGFEFGEIDFIVAPSLTSSPTTQATVEGETVLLETIPEIITKKVYHRGNSIAPRDIFDIAAGSEKHAESVIKELGHYRDCVTSALTAIDKLKPDFVSAAINQLSIKDPYRLIANVALEKTKDLLRAV
;
A
#
# COMPACT_ATOMS: atom_id res chain seq x y z
N MET A 1 2.20 20.50 -15.84
CA MET A 1 1.36 19.37 -16.24
C MET A 1 1.81 18.17 -15.42
N ILE A 2 0.89 17.51 -14.72
CA ILE A 2 1.18 16.27 -13.99
C ILE A 2 0.96 15.15 -15.00
N ASP A 3 2.04 14.58 -15.55
CA ASP A 3 1.98 13.58 -16.61
C ASP A 3 2.30 12.15 -16.12
N HIS A 4 2.78 12.03 -14.87
CA HIS A 4 3.08 10.74 -14.27
C HIS A 4 2.68 10.65 -12.79
N TRP A 5 1.85 9.66 -12.47
CA TRP A 5 1.46 9.26 -11.13
C TRP A 5 1.00 7.80 -11.18
N THR A 6 0.95 7.13 -10.02
CA THR A 6 0.53 5.72 -9.95
C THR A 6 -0.49 5.51 -8.83
N PHE A 7 -1.41 4.56 -9.01
CA PHE A 7 -2.40 4.18 -8.01
C PHE A 7 -1.92 2.90 -7.30
N GLY A 8 -1.67 3.00 -6.00
CA GLY A 8 -1.07 1.92 -5.21
C GLY A 8 -1.79 1.61 -3.91
N GLY A 9 -1.03 0.99 -3.00
CA GLY A 9 -1.48 0.72 -1.65
C GLY A 9 -2.61 -0.32 -1.54
N GLY A 10 -3.42 -0.20 -0.48
CA GLY A 10 -4.37 -1.26 -0.09
C GLY A 10 -5.50 -1.47 -1.09
N THR A 11 -5.99 -0.38 -1.68
CA THR A 11 -7.11 -0.41 -2.63
C THR A 11 -6.65 -0.87 -4.01
N ALA A 12 -5.46 -0.47 -4.48
CA ALA A 12 -4.89 -1.03 -5.70
C ALA A 12 -4.65 -2.55 -5.58
N MET A 13 -4.24 -3.02 -4.41
CA MET A 13 -4.11 -4.46 -4.13
C MET A 13 -5.47 -5.16 -4.14
N MET A 14 -6.50 -4.56 -3.50
CA MET A 14 -7.87 -5.07 -3.51
C MET A 14 -8.40 -5.24 -4.94
N LEU A 15 -8.18 -4.26 -5.83
CA LEU A 15 -8.62 -4.34 -7.23
C LEU A 15 -7.97 -5.50 -8.01
N GLN A 16 -6.77 -5.92 -7.61
CA GLN A 16 -6.02 -6.99 -8.27
C GLN A 16 -6.35 -8.38 -7.76
N ILE A 17 -6.51 -8.55 -6.44
CA ILE A 17 -6.63 -9.88 -5.81
C ILE A 17 -7.87 -10.07 -4.94
N ASP A 18 -8.68 -9.03 -4.74
CA ASP A 18 -9.89 -9.04 -3.91
C ASP A 18 -9.71 -9.76 -2.56
N HIS A 19 -8.65 -9.41 -1.82
CA HIS A 19 -8.29 -10.11 -0.57
C HIS A 19 -9.03 -9.57 0.66
N ARG A 20 -9.32 -8.27 0.69
CA ARG A 20 -10.15 -7.59 1.70
C ARG A 20 -10.67 -6.27 1.17
N ILE A 21 -11.71 -5.73 1.80
CA ILE A 21 -12.16 -4.37 1.50
C ILE A 21 -11.13 -3.34 2.00
N SER A 22 -10.85 -2.34 1.17
CA SER A 22 -10.01 -1.17 1.43
C SER A 22 -10.73 0.07 0.88
N HIS A 23 -10.70 1.18 1.61
CA HIS A 23 -11.46 2.40 1.27
C HIS A 23 -10.54 3.57 0.89
N ASP A 24 -9.30 3.57 1.40
CA ASP A 24 -8.34 4.64 1.15
C ASP A 24 -7.71 4.51 -0.23
N VAL A 25 -7.54 5.62 -0.95
CA VAL A 25 -6.91 5.66 -2.26
C VAL A 25 -5.50 6.25 -2.11
N ASP A 26 -4.48 5.43 -2.34
CA ASP A 26 -3.08 5.88 -2.30
C ASP A 26 -2.59 6.24 -3.71
N ILE A 27 -2.30 7.53 -3.96
CA ILE A 27 -1.73 8.04 -5.21
C ILE A 27 -0.26 8.38 -4.99
N PHE A 28 0.64 7.72 -5.71
CA PHE A 28 2.06 7.96 -5.61
C PHE A 28 2.56 8.92 -6.70
N LEU A 29 3.29 9.95 -6.25
CA LEU A 29 3.86 11.00 -7.08
C LEU A 29 5.39 10.85 -7.13
N PRO A 30 6.01 11.01 -8.32
CA PRO A 30 7.46 10.89 -8.47
C PRO A 30 8.22 12.13 -7.97
N ASP A 31 7.57 13.30 -7.91
CA ASP A 31 8.20 14.59 -7.64
C ASP A 31 7.40 15.39 -6.60
N PRO A 32 8.02 15.82 -5.47
CA PRO A 32 7.36 16.68 -4.48
C PRO A 32 6.90 18.03 -5.03
N GLN A 33 7.47 18.53 -6.13
CA GLN A 33 7.05 19.77 -6.77
C GLN A 33 5.60 19.70 -7.31
N VAL A 34 5.04 18.50 -7.45
CA VAL A 34 3.65 18.30 -7.87
C VAL A 34 2.66 18.58 -6.74
N LEU A 35 3.01 18.31 -5.47
CA LEU A 35 2.09 18.44 -4.33
C LEU A 35 1.43 19.82 -4.22
N PRO A 36 2.16 20.95 -4.37
CA PRO A 36 1.55 22.28 -4.42
C PRO A 36 0.39 22.45 -5.41
N PHE A 37 0.40 21.76 -6.55
CA PHE A 37 -0.66 21.87 -7.55
C PHE A 37 -1.94 21.12 -7.15
N LEU A 38 -1.83 20.20 -6.19
CA LEU A 38 -2.95 19.42 -5.66
C LEU A 38 -3.48 19.99 -4.33
N ASP A 39 -2.79 20.99 -3.77
CA ASP A 39 -3.11 21.59 -2.48
C ASP A 39 -4.38 22.47 -2.59
N PRO A 40 -5.48 22.10 -1.90
CA PRO A 40 -6.72 22.88 -1.91
C PRO A 40 -6.54 24.34 -1.48
N GLN A 41 -5.54 24.67 -0.66
CA GLN A 41 -5.29 26.04 -0.19
C GLN A 41 -4.75 26.96 -1.28
N LYS A 42 -4.20 26.40 -2.35
CA LYS A 42 -3.59 27.17 -3.45
C LYS A 42 -4.58 27.50 -4.57
N HIS A 43 -5.81 26.97 -4.48
CA HIS A 43 -7.03 27.40 -5.19
C HIS A 43 -6.99 27.48 -6.73
N ASP A 44 -6.16 26.70 -7.42
CA ASP A 44 -6.12 26.72 -8.91
C ASP A 44 -7.05 25.68 -9.58
N PHE A 45 -7.97 25.07 -8.81
CA PHE A 45 -8.95 24.11 -9.33
C PHE A 45 -10.21 24.02 -8.45
N ASN A 46 -11.29 23.45 -9.00
CA ASN A 46 -12.55 23.22 -8.29
C ASN A 46 -12.80 21.72 -8.11
N PHE A 47 -13.22 21.35 -6.91
CA PHE A 47 -13.69 20.00 -6.62
C PHE A 47 -15.15 19.82 -7.04
N GLU A 48 -15.44 18.73 -7.76
CA GLU A 48 -16.82 18.26 -7.95
C GLU A 48 -17.42 17.78 -6.62
N ILE A 49 -16.64 16.99 -5.87
CA ILE A 49 -16.94 16.57 -4.50
C ILE A 49 -15.93 17.22 -3.57
N ARG A 50 -16.39 18.09 -2.66
CA ARG A 50 -15.49 18.80 -1.74
C ARG A 50 -15.00 17.88 -0.62
N PRO A 51 -13.69 17.88 -0.31
CA PRO A 51 -13.19 17.19 0.87
C PRO A 51 -13.72 17.85 2.16
N VAL A 52 -13.98 17.03 3.17
CA VAL A 52 -14.40 17.49 4.51
C VAL A 52 -13.22 17.88 5.38
N ASP A 53 -12.04 17.34 5.07
CA ASP A 53 -10.78 17.65 5.73
C ASP A 53 -9.62 17.58 4.72
N TYR A 54 -8.54 18.29 4.99
CA TYR A 54 -7.30 18.12 4.25
C TYR A 54 -6.09 18.39 5.16
N LYS A 55 -5.04 17.60 4.96
CA LYS A 55 -3.81 17.69 5.76
C LYS A 55 -2.59 17.49 4.87
N GLY A 56 -1.65 18.42 4.89
CA GLY A 56 -0.40 18.29 4.15
C GLY A 56 0.80 18.62 5.02
N ASP A 57 1.94 17.99 4.71
CA ASP A 57 3.25 18.38 5.27
C ASP A 57 4.04 19.32 4.34
N GLY A 58 3.47 19.62 3.16
CA GLY A 58 4.04 20.49 2.14
C GLY A 58 5.22 19.89 1.36
N ALA A 59 5.58 18.63 1.62
CA ALA A 59 6.79 18.03 1.06
C ALA A 59 6.65 16.57 0.61
N ARG A 60 5.94 15.72 1.37
CA ARG A 60 5.87 14.28 1.13
C ARG A 60 4.46 13.71 1.11
N LEU A 61 3.51 14.39 1.75
CA LEU A 61 2.15 13.90 1.91
C LEU A 61 1.14 15.04 1.78
N LEU A 62 0.10 14.79 0.99
CA LEU A 62 -1.15 15.54 1.02
C LEU A 62 -2.31 14.55 1.13
N LYS A 63 -3.10 14.68 2.18
CA LYS A 63 -4.29 13.88 2.45
C LYS A 63 -5.53 14.72 2.21
N LEU A 64 -6.49 14.17 1.48
CA LEU A 64 -7.85 14.69 1.31
C LEU A 64 -8.83 13.70 1.94
N GLY A 65 -9.57 14.14 2.96
CA GLY A 65 -10.59 13.34 3.64
C GLY A 65 -11.98 13.60 3.06
N PHE A 66 -12.74 12.53 2.85
CA PHE A 66 -14.15 12.53 2.42
C PHE A 66 -15.00 11.74 3.43
N GLU A 67 -16.32 11.88 3.36
CA GLU A 67 -17.24 11.14 4.25
C GLU A 67 -17.14 9.61 4.10
N PHE A 68 -16.63 9.14 2.96
CA PHE A 68 -16.58 7.73 2.56
C PHE A 68 -15.17 7.17 2.41
N GLY A 69 -14.12 7.93 2.73
CA GLY A 69 -12.73 7.49 2.59
C GLY A 69 -11.75 8.64 2.46
N GLU A 70 -10.49 8.29 2.24
CA GLU A 70 -9.40 9.26 2.12
C GLU A 70 -8.65 9.06 0.80
N ILE A 71 -8.10 10.15 0.25
CA ILE A 71 -7.11 10.10 -0.83
C ILE A 71 -5.79 10.60 -0.26
N ASP A 72 -4.77 9.75 -0.32
CA ASP A 72 -3.41 10.04 0.10
C ASP A 72 -2.52 10.25 -1.13
N PHE A 73 -2.08 11.48 -1.37
CA PHE A 73 -1.02 11.80 -2.32
C PHE A 73 0.33 11.69 -1.63
N ILE A 74 1.11 10.70 -2.03
CA ILE A 74 2.36 10.30 -1.39
C ILE A 74 3.51 10.50 -2.36
N VAL A 75 4.52 11.28 -1.97
CA VAL A 75 5.75 11.39 -2.75
C VAL A 75 6.64 10.20 -2.40
N ALA A 76 6.71 9.24 -3.32
CA ALA A 76 7.62 8.11 -3.21
C ALA A 76 7.98 7.57 -4.60
N PRO A 77 9.27 7.27 -4.87
CA PRO A 77 9.66 6.66 -6.12
C PRO A 77 9.15 5.22 -6.21
N SER A 78 9.15 4.66 -7.42
CA SER A 78 9.01 3.23 -7.63
C SER A 78 10.22 2.47 -7.07
N LEU A 79 9.99 1.28 -6.51
CA LEU A 79 11.04 0.46 -5.89
C LEU A 79 11.35 -0.83 -6.65
N THR A 80 10.52 -1.21 -7.62
CA THR A 80 10.68 -2.47 -8.35
C THR A 80 10.98 -2.28 -9.83
N SER A 81 11.48 -3.34 -10.46
CA SER A 81 11.83 -3.35 -11.89
C SER A 81 10.63 -3.23 -12.84
N SER A 82 9.42 -3.56 -12.37
CA SER A 82 8.16 -3.46 -13.11
C SER A 82 7.05 -2.98 -12.18
N PRO A 83 7.04 -1.66 -11.88
CA PRO A 83 6.28 -1.14 -10.75
C PRO A 83 4.79 -1.01 -11.02
N THR A 84 4.37 -0.93 -12.28
CA THR A 84 2.97 -0.71 -12.65
C THR A 84 2.53 -1.56 -13.82
N THR A 85 1.21 -1.75 -13.91
CA THR A 85 0.50 -2.19 -15.11
C THR A 85 -0.58 -1.17 -15.44
N GLN A 86 -0.92 -1.03 -16.72
CA GLN A 86 -2.11 -0.27 -17.10
C GLN A 86 -3.37 -1.04 -16.70
N ALA A 87 -4.34 -0.32 -16.14
CA ALA A 87 -5.65 -0.85 -15.79
C ALA A 87 -6.74 0.21 -16.06
N THR A 88 -7.98 -0.23 -16.19
CA THR A 88 -9.15 0.67 -16.23
C THR A 88 -9.87 0.60 -14.89
N VAL A 89 -10.02 1.74 -14.22
CA VAL A 89 -10.72 1.87 -12.93
C VAL A 89 -11.79 2.94 -13.10
N GLU A 90 -13.06 2.58 -12.89
CA GLU A 90 -14.21 3.50 -13.08
C GLU A 90 -14.21 4.22 -14.44
N GLY A 91 -13.75 3.53 -15.50
CA GLY A 91 -13.66 4.09 -16.86
C GLY A 91 -12.38 4.87 -17.16
N GLU A 92 -11.55 5.16 -16.15
CA GLU A 92 -10.29 5.88 -16.30
C GLU A 92 -9.12 4.92 -16.50
N THR A 93 -8.21 5.26 -17.41
CA THR A 93 -6.96 4.51 -17.60
C THR A 93 -5.93 4.98 -16.59
N VAL A 94 -5.46 4.07 -15.73
CA VAL A 94 -4.52 4.36 -14.64
C VAL A 94 -3.29 3.47 -14.70
N LEU A 95 -2.17 3.96 -14.18
CA LEU A 95 -1.00 3.14 -13.86
C LEU A 95 -1.19 2.54 -12.46
N LEU A 96 -1.63 1.29 -12.40
CA LEU A 96 -1.88 0.57 -11.16
C LEU A 96 -0.59 -0.10 -10.70
N GLU A 97 -0.18 0.11 -9.45
CA GLU A 97 1.02 -0.52 -8.90
C GLU A 97 0.86 -2.04 -8.82
N THR A 98 1.90 -2.78 -9.18
CA THR A 98 1.89 -4.24 -9.13
C THR A 98 1.95 -4.75 -7.68
N ILE A 99 1.49 -5.97 -7.42
CA ILE A 99 1.60 -6.60 -6.10
C ILE A 99 3.03 -6.58 -5.54
N PRO A 100 4.09 -6.90 -6.32
CA PRO A 100 5.47 -6.75 -5.85
C PRO A 100 5.83 -5.31 -5.45
N GLU A 101 5.42 -4.30 -6.21
CA GLU A 101 5.66 -2.88 -5.88
C GLU A 101 5.00 -2.50 -4.56
N ILE A 102 3.70 -2.82 -4.40
CA ILE A 102 2.92 -2.50 -3.19
C ILE A 102 3.55 -3.13 -1.95
N ILE A 103 3.90 -4.42 -2.02
CA ILE A 103 4.53 -5.14 -0.90
C ILE A 103 5.93 -4.58 -0.62
N THR A 104 6.73 -4.33 -1.66
CA THR A 104 8.08 -3.77 -1.50
C THR A 104 8.03 -2.41 -0.81
N LYS A 105 7.11 -1.53 -1.21
CA LYS A 105 6.88 -0.23 -0.54
C LYS A 105 6.46 -0.37 0.91
N LYS A 106 5.56 -1.32 1.24
CA LYS A 106 5.18 -1.60 2.63
C LYS A 106 6.40 -1.99 3.48
N VAL A 107 7.24 -2.92 3.00
CA VAL A 107 8.43 -3.35 3.72
C VAL A 107 9.48 -2.23 3.80
N TYR A 108 9.76 -1.56 2.69
CA TYR A 108 10.77 -0.50 2.60
C TYR A 108 10.42 0.71 3.49
N HIS A 109 9.20 1.23 3.41
CA HIS A 109 8.80 2.43 4.14
C HIS A 109 8.27 2.15 5.55
N ARG A 110 7.63 1.00 5.77
CA ARG A 110 6.89 0.71 7.02
C ARG A 110 7.42 -0.52 7.76
N GLY A 111 8.45 -1.21 7.27
CA GLY A 111 8.95 -2.45 7.86
C GLY A 111 9.26 -2.36 9.35
N ASN A 112 9.96 -1.31 9.81
CA ASN A 112 10.29 -1.13 11.23
C ASN A 112 9.08 -0.84 12.14
N SER A 113 7.93 -0.48 11.55
CA SER A 113 6.68 -0.18 12.25
C SER A 113 5.49 -0.90 11.59
N ILE A 114 5.72 -2.14 11.15
CA ILE A 114 4.76 -2.88 10.33
C ILE A 114 3.45 -3.13 11.09
N ALA A 115 2.31 -2.86 10.45
CA ALA A 115 1.01 -3.06 11.08
C ALA A 115 0.45 -4.47 10.77
N PRO A 116 -0.45 -5.01 11.61
CA PRO A 116 -1.12 -6.30 11.33
C PRO A 116 -1.78 -6.38 9.95
N ARG A 117 -2.33 -5.27 9.44
CA ARG A 117 -2.88 -5.20 8.08
C ARG A 117 -1.82 -5.40 6.99
N ASP A 118 -0.60 -4.90 7.20
CA ASP A 118 0.50 -5.08 6.26
C ASP A 118 0.97 -6.54 6.27
N ILE A 119 0.99 -7.17 7.45
CA ILE A 119 1.27 -8.62 7.58
C ILE A 119 0.24 -9.45 6.81
N PHE A 120 -1.04 -9.11 6.92
CA PHE A 120 -2.09 -9.78 6.13
C PHE A 120 -1.94 -9.54 4.62
N ASP A 121 -1.72 -8.28 4.21
CA ASP A 121 -1.56 -7.92 2.80
C ASP A 121 -0.36 -8.68 2.17
N ILE A 122 0.80 -8.75 2.86
CA ILE A 122 1.97 -9.50 2.40
C ILE A 122 1.65 -10.99 2.25
N ALA A 123 1.03 -11.60 3.27
CA ALA A 123 0.63 -13.00 3.24
C ALA A 123 -0.33 -13.29 2.07
N ALA A 124 -1.35 -12.46 1.87
CA ALA A 124 -2.34 -12.60 0.81
C ALA A 124 -1.72 -12.43 -0.59
N GLY A 125 -0.86 -11.41 -0.79
CA GLY A 125 -0.19 -11.21 -2.07
C GLY A 125 0.80 -12.33 -2.41
N SER A 126 1.43 -12.92 -1.40
CA SER A 126 2.36 -14.03 -1.61
C SER A 126 1.73 -15.28 -2.23
N GLU A 127 0.41 -15.48 -2.13
CA GLU A 127 -0.28 -16.65 -2.70
C GLU A 127 -0.01 -16.84 -4.19
N LYS A 128 0.17 -15.75 -4.93
CA LYS A 128 0.43 -15.77 -6.37
C LYS A 128 1.71 -15.05 -6.78
N HIS A 129 2.28 -14.24 -5.89
CA HIS A 129 3.40 -13.35 -6.22
C HIS A 129 4.65 -13.59 -5.36
N ALA A 130 4.74 -14.69 -4.62
CA ALA A 130 5.87 -14.96 -3.72
C ALA A 130 7.24 -14.80 -4.40
N GLU A 131 7.48 -15.47 -5.53
CA GLU A 131 8.78 -15.41 -6.22
C GLU A 131 9.15 -14.00 -6.66
N SER A 132 8.21 -13.27 -7.25
CA SER A 132 8.42 -11.88 -7.67
C SER A 132 8.65 -10.95 -6.48
N VAL A 133 7.91 -11.13 -5.38
CA VAL A 133 8.09 -10.33 -4.16
C VAL A 133 9.45 -10.60 -3.53
N ILE A 134 9.86 -11.87 -3.42
CA ILE A 134 11.16 -12.26 -2.88
C ILE A 134 12.29 -11.63 -3.71
N LYS A 135 12.20 -11.74 -5.04
CA LYS A 135 13.18 -11.17 -5.96
C LYS A 135 13.35 -9.67 -5.73
N GLU A 136 12.25 -8.91 -5.74
CA GLU A 136 12.31 -7.45 -5.61
C GLU A 136 12.75 -7.00 -4.20
N LEU A 137 12.29 -7.68 -3.14
CA LEU A 137 12.75 -7.44 -1.77
C LEU A 137 14.25 -7.77 -1.58
N GLY A 138 14.83 -8.63 -2.43
CA GLY A 138 16.26 -8.95 -2.42
C GLY A 138 17.18 -7.74 -2.60
N HIS A 139 16.65 -6.65 -3.17
CA HIS A 139 17.36 -5.38 -3.29
C HIS A 139 17.37 -4.55 -1.99
N TYR A 140 16.58 -4.96 -0.98
CA TYR A 140 16.30 -4.19 0.25
C TYR A 140 16.43 -5.03 1.53
N ARG A 141 17.47 -5.87 1.61
CA ARG A 141 17.66 -6.84 2.72
C ARG A 141 17.68 -6.22 4.13
N ASP A 142 18.20 -5.00 4.28
CA ASP A 142 18.21 -4.31 5.57
C ASP A 142 16.80 -3.93 6.02
N CYS A 143 15.94 -3.51 5.09
CA CYS A 143 14.52 -3.24 5.34
C CYS A 143 13.78 -4.52 5.70
N VAL A 144 14.06 -5.64 5.02
CA VAL A 144 13.50 -6.97 5.34
C VAL A 144 13.91 -7.42 6.74
N THR A 145 15.18 -7.26 7.11
CA THR A 145 15.69 -7.58 8.45
C THR A 145 15.01 -6.73 9.52
N SER A 146 14.82 -5.44 9.25
CA SER A 146 14.09 -4.52 10.13
C SER A 146 12.63 -4.92 10.30
N ALA A 147 11.98 -5.33 9.21
CA ALA A 147 10.61 -5.84 9.23
C ALA A 147 10.48 -7.12 10.06
N LEU A 148 11.34 -8.12 9.84
CA LEU A 148 11.37 -9.34 10.64
C LEU A 148 11.56 -9.03 12.13
N THR A 149 12.49 -8.15 12.47
CA THR A 149 12.73 -7.71 13.85
C THR A 149 11.50 -7.03 14.46
N ALA A 150 10.78 -6.22 13.68
CA ALA A 150 9.54 -5.59 14.14
C ALA A 150 8.42 -6.62 14.35
N ILE A 151 8.26 -7.58 13.43
CA ILE A 151 7.28 -8.66 13.52
C ILE A 151 7.55 -9.54 14.75
N ASP A 152 8.80 -9.88 15.04
CA ASP A 152 9.15 -10.74 16.18
C ASP A 152 8.86 -10.09 17.55
N LYS A 153 8.68 -8.76 17.59
CA LYS A 153 8.25 -8.04 18.79
C LYS A 153 6.73 -8.01 18.98
N LEU A 154 5.95 -8.35 17.96
CA LEU A 154 4.50 -8.37 18.04
C LEU A 154 4.00 -9.60 18.80
N LYS A 155 2.93 -9.42 19.58
CA LYS A 155 2.24 -10.55 20.23
C LYS A 155 1.36 -11.26 19.20
N PRO A 156 1.51 -12.57 18.94
CA PRO A 156 0.72 -13.28 17.94
C PRO A 156 -0.79 -13.11 18.10
N ASP A 157 -1.31 -13.22 19.32
CA ASP A 157 -2.74 -13.06 19.60
C ASP A 157 -3.26 -11.66 19.24
N PHE A 158 -2.44 -10.62 19.46
CA PHE A 158 -2.79 -9.26 19.07
C PHE A 158 -2.84 -9.11 17.54
N VAL A 159 -1.87 -9.68 16.83
CA VAL A 159 -1.83 -9.66 15.36
C VAL A 159 -3.06 -10.36 14.79
N SER A 160 -3.36 -11.57 15.27
CA SER A 160 -4.53 -12.34 14.83
C SER A 160 -5.83 -11.61 15.13
N ALA A 161 -5.98 -11.04 16.34
CA ALA A 161 -7.17 -10.26 16.70
C ALA A 161 -7.35 -9.02 15.81
N ALA A 162 -6.27 -8.32 15.48
CA ALA A 162 -6.31 -7.15 14.60
C ALA A 162 -6.62 -7.54 13.14
N ILE A 163 -6.03 -8.63 12.64
CA ILE A 163 -6.33 -9.14 11.29
C ILE A 163 -7.79 -9.57 11.18
N ASN A 164 -8.37 -10.18 12.22
CA ASN A 164 -9.77 -10.60 12.22
C ASN A 164 -10.79 -9.44 12.20
N GLN A 165 -10.35 -8.20 12.45
CA GLN A 165 -11.18 -7.01 12.30
C GLN A 165 -11.19 -6.48 10.86
N LEU A 166 -10.33 -6.99 9.99
CA LEU A 166 -10.32 -6.63 8.58
C LEU A 166 -11.53 -7.24 7.87
N SER A 167 -12.08 -6.52 6.91
CA SER A 167 -13.15 -7.00 6.03
C SER A 167 -12.61 -7.96 4.97
N ILE A 168 -12.13 -9.13 5.41
CA ILE A 168 -11.48 -10.15 4.59
C ILE A 168 -12.50 -10.89 3.73
N LYS A 169 -12.16 -11.09 2.46
CA LYS A 169 -12.98 -11.85 1.50
C LYS A 169 -12.84 -13.35 1.75
N ASP A 170 -13.91 -14.10 1.46
CA ASP A 170 -14.01 -15.54 1.78
C ASP A 170 -12.79 -16.37 1.36
N PRO A 171 -12.21 -16.21 0.14
CA PRO A 171 -11.06 -17.01 -0.28
C PRO A 171 -9.81 -16.82 0.59
N TYR A 172 -9.68 -15.68 1.26
CA TYR A 172 -8.50 -15.29 2.04
C TYR A 172 -8.68 -15.49 3.55
N ARG A 173 -9.85 -15.95 4.03
CA ARG A 173 -10.07 -16.20 5.46
C ARG A 173 -9.12 -17.24 6.04
N LEU A 174 -8.77 -18.28 5.29
CA LEU A 174 -7.80 -19.27 5.74
C LEU A 174 -6.38 -18.69 5.81
N ILE A 175 -6.04 -17.74 4.91
CA ILE A 175 -4.77 -17.04 4.93
C ILE A 175 -4.63 -16.17 6.17
N ALA A 176 -5.72 -15.53 6.61
CA ALA A 176 -5.72 -14.71 7.83
C ALA A 176 -5.22 -15.48 9.07
N ASN A 177 -5.59 -16.75 9.20
CA ASN A 177 -5.20 -17.62 10.31
C ASN A 177 -3.69 -17.93 10.35
N VAL A 178 -3.03 -17.87 9.19
CA VAL A 178 -1.61 -18.21 9.04
C VAL A 178 -0.77 -17.02 8.57
N ALA A 179 -1.34 -15.81 8.54
CA ALA A 179 -0.73 -14.64 7.90
C ALA A 179 0.60 -14.25 8.54
N LEU A 180 0.71 -14.38 9.87
CA LEU A 180 1.94 -14.05 10.59
C LEU A 180 3.10 -14.96 10.17
N GLU A 181 2.91 -16.29 10.23
CA GLU A 181 3.94 -17.25 9.85
C GLU A 181 4.26 -17.18 8.36
N LYS A 182 3.23 -17.10 7.51
CA LYS A 182 3.42 -17.00 6.06
C LYS A 182 4.24 -15.76 5.66
N THR A 183 3.99 -14.63 6.30
CA THR A 183 4.77 -13.41 6.08
C THR A 183 6.21 -13.57 6.56
N LYS A 184 6.43 -14.20 7.73
CA LYS A 184 7.81 -14.48 8.20
C LYS A 184 8.56 -15.39 7.24
N ASP A 185 7.93 -16.45 6.76
CA ASP A 185 8.54 -17.40 5.84
C ASP A 185 8.90 -16.75 4.50
N LEU A 186 8.00 -15.91 3.96
CA LEU A 186 8.29 -15.11 2.76
C LEU A 186 9.49 -14.19 2.96
N LEU A 187 9.52 -13.43 4.06
CA LEU A 187 10.59 -12.46 4.33
C LEU A 187 11.94 -13.15 4.62
N ARG A 188 11.93 -14.35 5.22
CA ARG A 188 13.15 -15.16 5.44
C ARG A 188 13.72 -15.77 4.17
N ALA A 189 12.94 -15.83 3.09
CA ALA A 189 13.38 -16.36 1.80
C ALA A 189 14.14 -15.33 0.94
N VAL A 190 14.31 -14.09 1.42
CA VAL A 190 15.00 -12.96 0.75
C VAL A 190 16.50 -12.87 1.12
#